data_AF-A0A952J6E8-F1
#
_entry.id   AF-A0A952J6E8-F1
#
_cell.length_a   1.000
_cell.length_b   1.000
_cell.length_c   1.000
_cell.angle_alpha   90.00
_cell.angle_beta   90.00
_cell.angle_gamma   90.00
#
_symmetry.space_group_name_H-M   'P 1'
#
loop_
_entity.id
_entity.type
_entity.pdbx_description
1 polymer ?
#
loop_
_entity_poly.entity_id
_entity_poly.type
_entity_poly.pdbx_seq_one_letter_code
_entity_poly.pdbx_strand_id
1 'polypeptide(L)'
;MKKLDYSNYEKDLVMVLFQFYIKPIPELLEILKAIEAYRKKEKAIGIPIVLTDENFFSKSEYARYSFLKQAVLEKMDLLKETVNNNKLDTKIDLLKADLEKILS
;
A
#
# COMPACT_ATOMS: atom_id res chain seq x y z
N MET A 1 -9.91 1.67 16.74
CA MET A 1 -9.00 1.82 15.58
C MET A 1 -8.39 3.22 15.65
N LYS A 2 -7.06 3.35 15.72
CA LYS A 2 -6.39 4.66 15.81
C LYS A 2 -6.43 5.31 14.42
N LYS A 3 -6.96 6.52 14.33
CA LYS A 3 -7.02 7.30 13.08
C LYS A 3 -5.81 8.22 13.01
N LEU A 4 -5.11 8.21 11.88
CA LEU A 4 -4.06 9.18 11.59
C LEU A 4 -4.71 10.48 11.08
N ASP A 5 -4.17 11.63 11.50
CA ASP A 5 -4.60 12.93 11.00
C ASP A 5 -3.88 13.24 9.70
N TYR A 6 -4.64 13.33 8.60
CA TYR A 6 -4.13 13.65 7.28
C TYR A 6 -3.28 14.93 7.25
N SER A 7 -3.63 15.94 8.04
CA SER A 7 -2.93 17.22 8.06
C SER A 7 -1.47 17.12 8.51
N ASN A 8 -1.08 16.02 9.15
CA ASN A 8 0.30 15.76 9.54
C ASN A 8 1.22 15.35 8.38
N TYR A 9 0.66 14.98 7.22
CA TYR A 9 1.41 14.33 6.13
C TYR A 9 1.51 15.14 4.83
N GLU A 10 1.11 16.42 4.87
CA GLU A 10 1.08 17.36 3.72
C GLU A 10 -0.05 17.11 2.70
N LYS A 11 -0.04 17.84 1.56
CA LYS A 11 -1.25 18.04 0.72
C LYS A 11 -1.24 17.42 -0.67
N ASP A 12 -0.13 16.84 -1.11
CA ASP A 12 -0.01 16.38 -2.50
C ASP A 12 -0.50 14.96 -2.74
N LEU A 13 -0.50 14.12 -1.70
CA LEU A 13 -1.06 12.77 -1.73
C LEU A 13 -2.24 12.67 -0.76
N VAL A 14 -3.46 12.71 -1.29
CA VAL A 14 -4.71 12.66 -0.51
C VAL A 14 -5.12 11.22 -0.19
N MET A 15 -4.83 10.27 -1.08
CA MET A 15 -5.31 8.90 -0.94
C MET A 15 -4.32 7.87 -1.47
N VAL A 16 -4.08 6.83 -0.67
CA VAL A 16 -3.43 5.60 -1.09
C VAL A 16 -4.48 4.50 -1.09
N LEU A 17 -4.71 3.87 -2.22
CA LEU A 17 -5.71 2.81 -2.37
C LEU A 17 -5.02 1.46 -2.49
N PHE A 18 -5.11 0.64 -1.44
CA PHE A 18 -4.71 -0.76 -1.51
C PHE A 18 -5.80 -1.59 -2.22
N GLN A 19 -5.44 -2.19 -3.35
CA GLN A 19 -6.34 -3.00 -4.18
C GLN A 19 -6.01 -4.48 -3.98
N PHE A 20 -6.90 -5.23 -3.33
CA PHE A 20 -6.69 -6.65 -3.08
C PHE A 20 -7.19 -7.50 -4.26
N TYR A 21 -6.27 -8.19 -4.91
CA TYR A 21 -6.56 -9.12 -6.00
C TYR A 21 -6.60 -10.54 -5.44
N ILE A 22 -7.80 -11.11 -5.37
CA ILE A 22 -8.05 -12.44 -4.81
C ILE A 22 -7.91 -13.48 -5.91
N LYS A 23 -6.91 -14.36 -5.79
CA LYS A 23 -6.62 -15.44 -6.74
C LYS A 23 -6.72 -14.98 -8.21
N PRO A 24 -6.00 -13.91 -8.59
CA PRO A 24 -6.06 -13.40 -9.95
C PRO A 24 -5.60 -14.48 -10.95
N ILE A 25 -6.21 -14.46 -12.14
CA ILE A 25 -5.76 -15.30 -13.25
C ILE A 25 -4.33 -14.90 -13.69
N PRO A 26 -3.54 -15.83 -14.25
CA PRO A 26 -2.15 -15.56 -14.64
C PRO A 26 -1.98 -14.34 -15.55
N GLU A 27 -2.87 -14.15 -16.52
CA GLU A 27 -2.81 -13.06 -17.49
C GLU A 27 -2.95 -11.68 -16.81
N LEU A 28 -3.74 -11.61 -15.73
CA LEU A 28 -3.86 -10.39 -14.93
C LEU A 28 -2.60 -10.13 -14.11
N LEU A 29 -1.93 -11.17 -13.61
CA LEU A 29 -0.67 -11.03 -12.87
C LEU A 29 0.44 -10.44 -13.73
N GLU A 30 0.52 -10.83 -15.00
CA GLU A 30 1.54 -10.35 -15.94
C GLU A 30 1.45 -8.85 -16.23
N ILE A 31 0.23 -8.29 -16.19
CA ILE A 31 -0.02 -6.86 -16.45
C ILE A 31 -0.11 -6.02 -15.18
N LEU A 32 -0.16 -6.66 -14.01
CA LEU A 32 -0.34 -5.98 -12.74
C LEU A 32 0.94 -5.24 -12.35
N LYS A 33 0.84 -3.91 -12.21
CA LYS A 33 1.97 -3.10 -11.76
C LYS A 33 2.22 -3.31 -10.28
N ALA A 34 3.48 -3.21 -9.85
CA ALA A 34 3.83 -3.22 -8.43
C ALA A 34 3.19 -2.04 -7.68
N ILE A 35 3.04 -0.89 -8.34
CA ILE A 35 2.37 0.34 -7.90
C ILE A 35 1.82 1.07 -9.14
N GLU A 36 0.63 1.67 -9.03
CA GLU A 36 0.07 2.50 -10.09
C GLU A 36 0.73 3.89 -10.14
N ALA A 37 0.61 4.57 -11.28
CA ALA A 37 1.10 5.94 -11.41
C ALA A 37 0.28 6.91 -10.54
N TYR A 38 0.91 8.01 -10.10
CA TYR A 38 0.22 9.09 -9.39
C TYR A 38 -0.85 9.73 -10.28
N ARG A 39 -2.09 9.71 -9.78
CA ARG A 39 -3.24 10.31 -10.44
C ARG A 39 -3.42 11.75 -9.93
N LYS A 40 -2.91 12.71 -10.69
CA LYS A 40 -2.82 14.13 -10.29
C LYS A 40 -4.16 14.79 -9.99
N LYS A 41 -5.25 14.41 -10.69
CA LYS A 41 -6.58 15.01 -10.47
C LYS A 41 -7.16 14.56 -9.13
N GLU A 42 -6.98 13.30 -8.79
CA GLU A 42 -7.48 12.64 -7.59
C GLU A 42 -6.50 12.77 -6.41
N LYS A 43 -5.25 13.19 -6.68
CA LYS A 43 -4.14 13.18 -5.75
C LYS A 43 -3.95 11.80 -5.10
N ALA A 44 -4.01 10.75 -5.90
CA ALA A 44 -4.10 9.38 -5.40
C ALA A 44 -3.15 8.40 -6.10
N ILE A 45 -2.76 7.34 -5.39
CA ILE A 45 -1.96 6.22 -5.92
C ILE A 45 -2.66 4.91 -5.57
N GLY A 46 -2.82 4.03 -6.56
CA GLY A 46 -3.27 2.65 -6.36
C GLY A 46 -2.12 1.70 -6.13
N ILE A 47 -2.28 0.75 -5.21
CA ILE A 47 -1.26 -0.22 -4.84
C ILE A 47 -1.90 -1.62 -4.85
N PRO A 48 -1.56 -2.45 -5.85
CA PRO A 48 -2.03 -3.83 -5.89
C PRO A 48 -1.40 -4.71 -4.82
N ILE A 49 -2.22 -5.51 -4.13
CA ILE A 49 -1.81 -6.60 -3.23
C ILE A 49 -2.45 -7.90 -3.73
N VAL A 50 -1.62 -8.88 -4.06
CA VAL A 50 -2.06 -10.17 -4.60
C VAL A 50 -2.19 -11.19 -3.47
N LEU A 51 -3.37 -11.80 -3.38
CA LEU A 51 -3.67 -12.88 -2.43
C LEU A 51 -3.82 -14.20 -3.19
N THR A 52 -2.91 -15.13 -2.95
CA THR A 52 -2.90 -16.48 -3.53
C THR A 52 -3.17 -17.54 -2.46
N ASP A 53 -3.37 -18.78 -2.90
CA ASP A 53 -3.42 -19.92 -1.98
C ASP A 53 -2.13 -20.06 -1.18
N GLU A 54 -0.98 -19.89 -1.82
CA GLU A 54 0.34 -20.04 -1.19
C GLU A 54 0.64 -18.98 -0.13
N ASN A 55 0.28 -17.72 -0.38
CA ASN A 55 0.65 -16.61 0.49
C ASN A 55 -0.42 -16.26 1.55
N PHE A 56 -1.70 -16.58 1.31
CA PHE A 56 -2.80 -16.14 2.17
C PHE A 56 -3.80 -17.27 2.50
N PHE A 57 -4.45 -17.89 1.50
CA PHE A 57 -5.60 -18.75 1.80
C PHE A 57 -5.25 -20.10 2.44
N SER A 58 -4.04 -20.65 2.20
CA SER A 58 -3.56 -21.85 2.90
C SER A 58 -3.03 -21.57 4.32
N LYS A 59 -2.88 -20.30 4.69
CA LYS A 59 -2.29 -19.89 5.97
C LYS A 59 -3.30 -19.93 7.11
N SER A 60 -2.80 -20.10 8.33
CA SER A 60 -3.59 -19.88 9.55
C SER A 60 -4.04 -18.43 9.65
N GLU A 61 -5.06 -18.17 10.47
CA GLU A 61 -5.55 -16.81 10.70
C GLU A 61 -4.43 -15.85 11.14
N TYR A 62 -3.60 -16.26 12.11
CA TYR A 62 -2.44 -15.48 12.55
C TYR A 62 -1.47 -15.16 11.39
N ALA A 63 -1.15 -16.15 10.56
CA ALA A 63 -0.25 -15.97 9.43
C ALA A 63 -0.86 -15.10 8.32
N ARG A 64 -2.19 -15.11 8.14
CA ARG A 64 -2.89 -14.19 7.23
C ARG A 64 -2.78 -12.74 7.69
N TYR A 65 -3.00 -12.46 8.97
CA TYR A 65 -2.82 -11.12 9.53
C TYR A 65 -1.36 -10.64 9.41
N SER A 66 -0.41 -11.53 9.72
CA SER A 66 1.02 -11.25 9.58
C SER A 66 1.40 -10.92 8.13
N PHE A 67 0.91 -11.71 7.17
CA PHE A 67 1.12 -11.46 5.74
C PHE A 67 0.56 -10.09 5.30
N LEU A 68 -0.68 -9.76 5.66
CA LEU A 68 -1.29 -8.48 5.26
C LEU A 68 -0.54 -7.28 5.83
N LYS A 69 -0.12 -7.36 7.09
CA LYS A 69 0.71 -6.32 7.72
C LYS A 69 2.01 -6.14 6.95
N GLN A 70 2.72 -7.24 6.69
CA GLN A 70 3.99 -7.19 5.98
C GLN A 70 3.83 -6.66 4.55
N ALA A 71 2.82 -7.14 3.82
CA ALA A 71 2.53 -6.68 2.46
C ALA A 71 2.24 -5.17 2.41
N VAL A 72 1.46 -4.64 3.35
CA VAL A 72 1.21 -3.19 3.42
C VAL A 72 2.50 -2.40 3.69
N LEU A 73 3.33 -2.85 4.63
CA LEU A 73 4.59 -2.16 4.98
C LEU A 73 5.62 -2.19 3.85
N GLU A 74 5.77 -3.32 3.16
CA GLU A 74 6.65 -3.45 1.99
C GLU A 74 6.20 -2.51 0.86
N LYS A 75 4.88 -2.37 0.65
CA LYS A 75 4.36 -1.44 -0.36
C LYS A 75 4.57 0.03 -0.01
N MET A 76 4.75 0.38 1.27
CA MET A 76 5.08 1.76 1.66
C MET A 76 6.45 2.19 1.16
N ASP A 77 7.39 1.25 0.97
CA ASP A 77 8.70 1.57 0.39
C ASP A 77 8.58 1.93 -1.10
N LEU A 78 7.77 1.19 -1.86
CA LEU A 78 7.46 1.53 -3.25
C LEU A 78 6.71 2.86 -3.37
N LEU A 79 5.82 3.15 -2.42
CA LEU A 79 5.11 4.41 -2.36
C LEU A 79 6.07 5.58 -2.12
N LYS A 80 7.07 5.42 -1.23
CA LYS A 80 8.11 6.42 -1.00
C LYS A 80 8.89 6.75 -2.27
N GLU A 81 9.31 5.74 -3.02
CA GLU A 81 9.96 5.95 -4.32
C GLU A 81 9.06 6.73 -5.28
N THR A 82 7.78 6.37 -5.34
CA THR A 82 6.81 7.04 -6.23
C THR A 82 6.58 8.50 -5.82
N VAL A 83 6.45 8.80 -4.52
CA VAL A 83 6.34 10.15 -3.97
C VAL A 83 7.55 11.00 -4.36
N ASN A 84 8.76 10.45 -4.18
CA ASN A 84 10.01 11.15 -4.50
C ASN A 84 10.15 11.40 -6.00
N ASN A 85 9.86 10.40 -6.85
CA ASN A 85 9.95 10.51 -8.30
C ASN A 85 8.97 11.56 -8.86
N ASN A 86 7.78 11.67 -8.25
CA ASN A 86 6.78 12.68 -8.62
C ASN A 86 7.00 14.03 -7.92
N LYS A 87 8.01 14.15 -7.04
CA LYS A 87 8.31 15.35 -6.24
C LYS A 87 7.09 15.85 -5.45
N LEU A 88 6.31 14.91 -4.90
CA LEU A 88 5.13 15.25 -4.11
C LEU A 88 5.58 15.73 -2.73
N ASP A 89 5.02 16.85 -2.27
CA ASP A 89 5.17 17.29 -0.89
C ASP A 89 4.31 16.40 0.01
N THR A 90 4.92 15.34 0.51
CA THR A 90 4.29 14.32 1.36
C THR A 90 5.31 13.76 2.34
N LYS A 91 5.02 13.81 3.64
CA LYS A 91 5.88 13.26 4.70
C LYS A 91 5.76 11.74 4.79
N ILE A 92 6.17 11.05 3.72
CA ILE A 92 5.97 9.60 3.56
C ILE A 92 6.70 8.76 4.61
N ASP A 93 7.88 9.20 5.05
CA ASP A 93 8.64 8.54 6.11
C ASP A 93 7.91 8.59 7.46
N LEU A 94 7.29 9.74 7.79
CA LEU A 94 6.47 9.88 8.99
C LEU A 94 5.22 9.00 8.90
N LEU A 95 4.57 8.97 7.73
CA LEU A 95 3.40 8.12 7.49
C LEU A 95 3.72 6.63 7.66
N LYS A 96 4.85 6.16 7.12
CA LYS A 96 5.30 4.77 7.29
C LYS A 96 5.55 4.45 8.76
N ALA A 97 6.29 5.30 9.48
CA ALA A 97 6.59 5.09 10.89
C ALA A 97 5.34 5.08 11.78
N ASP A 98 4.36 5.92 11.48
CA ASP A 98 3.09 5.94 12.23
C ASP A 98 2.20 4.74 11.89
N LEU A 99 2.22 4.26 10.65
CA LEU A 99 1.52 3.05 10.22
C LEU A 99 2.12 1.81 10.90
N GLU A 100 3.44 1.70 10.98
CA GLU A 100 4.14 0.62 11.69
C GLU A 100 3.70 0.52 13.15
N LYS A 101 3.53 1.65 13.85
CA LYS A 101 3.04 1.72 15.24
C LYS A 101 1.56 1.37 15.40
N ILE A 102 0.77 1.46 14.33
CA ILE A 102 -0.66 1.07 14.35
C ILE A 102 -0.81 -0.43 14.09
N LEU A 103 0.05 -0.96 13.23
CA LEU A 103 0.04 -2.37 12.85
C LEU A 103 0.85 -3.26 13.81
N SER A 104 1.71 -2.67 14.67
CA SER A 104 2.41 -3.34 15.79
C SER A 104 1.43 -3.85 16.83
#